data_AF-A0A8H5WFL3-F1
#
_entry.id   AF-A0A8H5WFL3-F1
#
_cell.length_a   1.000
_cell.length_b   1.000
_cell.length_c   1.000
_cell.angle_alpha   90.00
_cell.angle_beta   90.00
_cell.angle_gamma   90.00
#
_symmetry.space_group_name_H-M   'P 1'
#
loop_
_entity.id
_entity.type
_entity.pdbx_description
1 polymer ?
#
loop_
_entity_poly.entity_id
_entity_poly.type
_entity_poly.pdbx_seq_one_letter_code
_entity_poly.pdbx_strand_id
1 'polypeptide(L)'
;MAASGKTFIVEHLDPELGPWSELEYLAIARETQATHGSFILSSLPPTFQVPTDLASNPAFTAEQRGVEELYATNKSKVCLLDPAAAKDLSPEDGETFEAFLFGGILGDDPPRDRTSELRKKGYEGRRLGPKQMTTDTAVRVTRIVVQDKVPLDQVPYLDYPELKFNEHESTEMPFRYVKDEDGKPIMPKGMVELIQKDTDNCTSLKAVYEEHKQNKKLIESLDVMVLPPKRMGRGFKTLREVPCKLLAEDLGLKIHQRETFTRWDLPHGTNLVIAVSFGLFVPPRILKSAKYGGLNVHPSLLPDLRGPAPIHHAILRGYEHTGVSLQTLDDKEFDHGTVLSQTTGPGIPVPPGSTVQELTNLLAPIGARMLVQGLRDGVHVPPRQNRGWAAGGLDKGQLTHAPKVTKADGHVDWTAWTADEIVRRVRVLGSVWTHAVNKKGEMKRLIFQDAEVASSYDSRADGARVQFVKSSEQGEFETLVAGESDGCCTIHTSDNNTIRVRKIKEEGKPERDAMVVLKGYITEGQ
;
A
#
# COMPACT_ATOMS: atom_id res chain seq x y z
N MET A 1 5.44 30.07 36.36
CA MET A 1 5.73 30.65 35.03
C MET A 1 5.29 29.61 34.01
N ALA A 2 4.35 29.93 33.12
CA ALA A 2 3.96 29.00 32.07
C ALA A 2 5.18 28.74 31.17
N ALA A 3 5.54 27.47 30.96
CA ALA A 3 6.63 27.13 30.05
C ALA A 3 6.31 27.73 28.67
N SER A 4 7.27 28.45 28.07
CA SER A 4 7.08 29.00 26.72
C SER A 4 6.81 27.85 25.75
N GLY A 5 5.80 28.01 24.89
CA GLY A 5 5.56 27.07 23.80
C GLY A 5 6.81 26.84 22.96
N LYS A 6 6.94 25.64 22.37
CA LYS A 6 7.99 25.30 21.43
C LYS A 6 7.46 25.29 20.00
N THR A 7 8.36 25.49 19.04
CA THR A 7 8.03 25.33 17.63
C THR A 7 8.40 23.92 17.17
N PHE A 8 7.44 23.20 16.60
CA PHE A 8 7.68 21.91 15.94
C PHE A 8 7.59 22.13 14.43
N ILE A 9 8.61 21.72 13.69
CA ILE A 9 8.73 21.93 12.25
C ILE A 9 8.82 20.56 11.58
N VAL A 10 7.87 20.24 10.73
CA VAL A 10 7.91 19.02 9.91
C VAL A 10 8.15 19.44 8.46
N GLU A 11 9.24 18.97 7.86
CA GLU A 11 9.46 19.14 6.42
C GLU A 11 8.66 18.10 5.65
N HIS A 12 7.60 18.54 4.97
CA HIS A 12 6.82 17.68 4.10
C HIS A 12 7.35 17.78 2.67
N LEU A 13 7.88 16.68 2.15
CA LEU A 13 8.59 16.64 0.87
C LEU A 13 7.76 15.98 -0.25
N ASP A 14 6.53 15.56 0.05
CA ASP A 14 5.62 14.96 -0.93
C ASP A 14 4.73 16.04 -1.58
N PRO A 15 4.33 15.86 -2.85
CA PRO A 15 3.53 16.85 -3.57
C PRO A 15 2.07 16.93 -3.07
N GLU A 16 1.59 15.88 -2.39
CA GLU A 16 0.22 15.74 -1.90
C GLU A 16 0.20 15.21 -0.47
N LEU A 17 -0.85 15.59 0.27
CA LEU A 17 -1.08 15.10 1.63
C LEU A 17 -2.04 13.90 1.63
N GLY A 18 -1.53 12.72 1.98
CA GLY A 18 -2.36 11.53 2.14
C GLY A 18 -3.23 11.57 3.42
N PRO A 19 -4.32 10.77 3.49
CA PRO A 19 -5.22 10.74 4.64
C PRO A 19 -4.54 10.40 5.98
N TRP A 20 -3.52 9.54 5.95
CA TRP A 20 -2.72 9.20 7.14
C TRP A 20 -1.99 10.43 7.69
N SER A 21 -1.22 11.09 6.82
CA SER A 21 -0.41 12.26 7.18
C SER A 21 -1.29 13.44 7.59
N GLU A 22 -2.47 13.60 6.99
CA GLU A 22 -3.47 14.58 7.44
C GLU A 22 -3.87 14.36 8.89
N LEU A 23 -4.18 13.12 9.30
CA LEU A 23 -4.53 12.81 10.68
C LEU A 23 -3.36 13.05 11.64
N GLU A 24 -2.14 12.67 11.25
CA GLU A 24 -0.93 12.95 12.05
C GLU A 24 -0.73 14.45 12.27
N TYR A 25 -0.80 15.24 11.20
CA TYR A 25 -0.57 16.69 11.25
C TYR A 25 -1.67 17.40 12.04
N LEU A 26 -2.92 16.96 11.93
CA LEU A 26 -4.02 17.45 12.78
C LEU A 26 -3.79 17.13 14.26
N ALA A 27 -3.28 15.94 14.60
CA ALA A 27 -2.95 15.59 15.97
C ALA A 27 -1.81 16.48 16.50
N ILE A 28 -0.74 16.66 15.71
CA ILE A 28 0.37 17.54 16.06
C ILE A 28 -0.12 18.97 16.30
N ALA A 29 -0.93 19.53 15.39
CA ALA A 29 -1.47 20.89 15.51
C ALA A 29 -2.29 21.06 16.80
N ARG A 30 -3.17 20.11 17.12
CA ARG A 30 -4.00 20.15 18.33
C ARG A 30 -3.19 20.05 19.61
N GLU A 31 -2.23 19.13 19.68
CA GLU A 31 -1.36 18.96 20.85
C GLU A 31 -0.46 20.18 21.06
N THR A 32 0.05 20.74 19.97
CA THR A 32 0.90 21.95 19.99
C THR A 32 0.10 23.17 20.44
N GLN A 33 -1.15 23.31 19.98
CA GLN A 33 -2.06 24.36 20.43
C GLN A 33 -2.32 24.27 21.94
N ALA A 34 -2.52 23.06 22.47
CA ALA A 34 -2.78 22.84 23.90
C ALA A 34 -1.60 23.26 24.79
N THR A 35 -0.36 23.26 24.26
CA THR A 35 0.84 23.71 24.97
C THR A 35 1.29 25.12 24.57
N HIS A 36 0.44 25.89 23.88
CA HIS A 36 0.73 27.25 23.42
C HIS A 36 1.98 27.35 22.53
N GLY A 37 2.29 26.28 21.79
CA GLY A 37 3.38 26.20 20.83
C GLY A 37 3.00 26.61 19.41
N SER A 38 3.90 26.36 18.47
CA SER A 38 3.69 26.58 17.03
C SER A 38 4.06 25.32 16.25
N PHE A 39 3.26 24.96 15.24
CA PHE A 39 3.49 23.84 14.34
C PHE A 39 3.63 24.36 12.91
N ILE A 40 4.76 24.10 12.29
CA ILE A 40 5.06 24.55 10.92
C ILE A 40 5.22 23.32 10.03
N LEU A 41 4.45 23.29 8.93
CA LEU A 41 4.80 22.46 7.77
C LEU A 41 5.60 23.32 6.79
N SER A 42 6.87 23.00 6.61
CA SER A 42 7.79 23.76 5.76
C SER A 42 8.13 23.03 4.45
N SER A 43 8.75 23.75 3.52
CA SER A 43 9.17 23.25 2.20
C SER A 43 8.00 22.81 1.29
N LEU A 44 6.80 23.38 1.50
CA LEU A 44 5.61 23.01 0.73
C LEU A 44 5.68 23.53 -0.71
N PRO A 45 5.30 22.73 -1.73
CA PRO A 45 5.23 23.22 -3.10
C PRO A 45 4.12 24.28 -3.25
N PRO A 46 4.22 25.21 -4.22
CA PRO A 46 3.20 26.24 -4.44
C PRO A 46 1.80 25.69 -4.74
N THR A 47 1.73 24.44 -5.21
CA THR A 47 0.49 23.72 -5.54
C THR A 47 -0.11 22.96 -4.35
N PHE A 48 0.57 22.93 -3.20
CA PHE A 48 0.11 22.18 -2.04
C PHE A 48 -1.20 22.76 -1.48
N GLN A 49 -2.21 21.91 -1.35
CA GLN A 49 -3.48 22.28 -0.74
C GLN A 49 -3.51 21.84 0.71
N VAL A 50 -3.53 22.82 1.61
CA VAL A 50 -3.69 22.58 3.05
C VAL A 50 -5.13 22.18 3.34
N PRO A 51 -5.40 21.07 4.03
CA PRO A 51 -6.75 20.70 4.44
C PRO A 51 -7.39 21.77 5.32
N THR A 52 -8.69 22.00 5.13
CA THR A 52 -9.46 23.03 5.85
C THR A 52 -9.32 22.90 7.37
N ASP A 53 -9.41 21.67 7.89
CA ASP A 53 -9.32 21.40 9.33
C ASP A 53 -7.94 21.79 9.88
N LEU A 54 -6.87 21.55 9.12
CA LEU A 54 -5.51 21.88 9.53
C LEU A 54 -5.28 23.40 9.45
N ALA A 55 -5.73 24.03 8.36
CA ALA A 55 -5.67 25.48 8.17
C ALA A 55 -6.45 26.26 9.25
N SER A 56 -7.50 25.67 9.83
CA SER A 56 -8.30 26.29 10.89
C SER A 56 -7.64 26.27 12.27
N ASN A 57 -6.57 25.50 12.47
CA ASN A 57 -5.90 25.39 13.76
C ASN A 57 -4.96 26.60 13.98
N PRO A 58 -5.12 27.38 15.07
CA PRO A 58 -4.33 28.59 15.28
C PRO A 58 -2.85 28.35 15.60
N ALA A 59 -2.46 27.12 15.97
CA ALA A 59 -1.06 26.76 16.17
C ALA A 59 -0.38 26.33 14.87
N PHE A 60 -1.13 26.16 13.77
CA PHE A 60 -0.60 25.64 12.52
C PHE A 60 -0.26 26.76 11.52
N THR A 61 0.91 26.63 10.88
CA THR A 61 1.34 27.47 9.77
C THR A 61 1.88 26.59 8.62
N ALA A 62 1.45 26.87 7.40
CA ALA A 62 2.00 26.29 6.18
C ALA A 62 3.02 27.25 5.55
N GLU A 63 4.23 26.77 5.26
CA GLU A 63 5.33 27.56 4.70
C GLU A 63 5.89 26.90 3.44
N GLN A 64 6.00 27.69 2.37
CA GLN A 64 6.68 27.25 1.15
C GLN A 64 8.20 27.24 1.32
N ARG A 65 8.70 28.08 2.22
CA ARG A 65 10.12 28.22 2.51
C ARG A 65 10.60 27.03 3.34
N GLY A 66 11.83 26.60 3.08
CA GLY A 66 12.48 25.58 3.90
C GLY A 66 12.98 26.13 5.23
N VAL A 67 13.31 25.24 6.16
CA VAL A 67 13.77 25.63 7.50
C VAL A 67 15.05 26.47 7.47
N GLU A 68 15.91 26.28 6.46
CA GLU A 68 17.13 27.08 6.26
C GLU A 68 16.84 28.56 6.03
N GLU A 69 15.73 28.87 5.36
CA GLU A 69 15.32 30.25 5.11
C GLU A 69 14.56 30.82 6.32
N LEU A 70 13.67 30.02 6.91
CA LEU A 70 12.89 30.42 8.11
C LEU A 70 13.79 30.75 9.31
N TYR A 71 14.90 30.03 9.47
CA TYR A 71 15.84 30.17 10.60
C TYR A 71 17.25 30.58 10.18
N ALA A 72 17.39 31.28 9.05
CA ALA A 72 18.69 31.69 8.48
C ALA A 72 19.60 32.41 9.50
N THR A 73 19.02 33.25 10.37
CA THR A 73 19.75 34.03 11.38
C THR A 73 19.85 33.36 12.75
N ASN A 74 19.05 32.32 13.01
CA ASN A 74 18.87 31.72 14.34
C ASN A 74 19.05 30.19 14.33
N LYS A 75 19.93 29.68 13.45
CA LYS A 75 20.16 28.25 13.26
C LYS A 75 20.52 27.48 14.53
N SER A 76 21.27 28.11 15.43
CA SER A 76 21.65 27.52 16.73
C SER A 76 20.47 27.27 17.67
N LYS A 77 19.29 27.84 17.38
CA LYS A 77 18.05 27.63 18.12
C LYS A 77 17.20 26.48 17.60
N VAL A 78 17.63 25.82 16.51
CA VAL A 78 16.91 24.71 15.89
C VAL A 78 17.63 23.38 16.20
N CYS A 79 16.92 22.46 16.83
CA CYS A 79 17.36 21.09 17.02
C CYS A 79 16.84 20.20 15.89
N LEU A 80 17.71 19.48 15.21
CA LEU A 80 17.32 18.46 14.24
C LEU A 80 17.10 17.12 14.96
N LEU A 81 15.91 16.54 14.84
CA LEU A 81 15.63 15.20 15.34
C LEU A 81 16.07 14.18 14.29
N ASP A 82 17.19 13.51 14.56
CA ASP A 82 17.87 12.63 13.61
C ASP A 82 18.24 11.31 14.30
N PRO A 83 17.80 10.14 13.79
CA PRO A 83 18.17 8.83 14.33
C PRO A 83 19.68 8.57 14.39
N ALA A 84 20.48 9.22 13.53
CA ALA A 84 21.93 9.10 13.47
C ALA A 84 22.67 10.10 14.37
N ALA A 85 21.98 10.98 15.10
CA ALA A 85 22.63 11.93 16.01
C ALA A 85 23.42 11.21 17.11
N ALA A 86 24.49 11.84 17.61
CA ALA A 86 25.35 11.24 18.63
C ALA A 86 24.74 11.26 20.04
N LYS A 87 23.83 12.21 20.30
CA LYS A 87 23.23 12.46 21.62
C LYS A 87 21.72 12.20 21.55
N ASP A 88 21.18 11.66 22.63
CA ASP A 88 19.74 11.54 22.81
C ASP A 88 19.17 12.87 23.28
N LEU A 89 17.90 13.12 22.97
CA LEU A 89 17.17 14.30 23.44
C LEU A 89 17.03 14.26 24.97
N SER A 90 17.23 15.42 25.60
CA SER A 90 17.21 15.58 27.06
C SER A 90 16.31 16.76 27.48
N PRO A 91 15.81 16.80 28.73
CA PRO A 91 15.01 17.91 29.23
C PRO A 91 15.69 19.29 29.12
N GLU A 92 17.02 19.34 29.22
CA GLU A 92 17.84 20.55 29.13
C GLU A 92 17.86 21.13 27.71
N ASP A 93 17.65 20.29 26.68
CA ASP A 93 17.53 20.75 25.30
C ASP A 93 16.33 21.70 25.12
N GLY A 94 15.32 21.59 25.99
CA GLY A 94 14.20 22.53 26.07
C GLY A 94 14.57 23.94 26.53
N GLU A 95 15.76 24.17 27.07
CA GLU A 95 16.28 25.51 27.40
C GLU A 95 17.20 26.04 26.30
N THR A 96 17.79 25.13 25.54
CA THR A 96 18.75 25.43 24.48
C THR A 96 18.06 25.79 23.17
N PHE A 97 17.08 24.98 22.76
CA PHE A 97 16.42 25.10 21.47
C PHE A 97 15.02 25.69 21.59
N GLU A 98 14.65 26.49 20.60
CA GLU A 98 13.32 27.10 20.47
C GLU A 98 12.46 26.33 19.47
N ALA A 99 13.11 25.70 18.47
CA ALA A 99 12.46 24.91 17.44
C ALA A 99 13.04 23.49 17.33
N PHE A 100 12.18 22.54 16.99
CA PHE A 100 12.49 21.13 16.82
C PHE A 100 12.06 20.67 15.43
N LEU A 101 13.03 20.25 14.63
CA LEU A 101 12.88 19.94 13.21
C LEU A 101 12.85 18.44 12.96
N PHE A 102 11.85 17.98 12.23
CA PHE A 102 11.64 16.59 11.81
C PHE A 102 11.75 16.52 10.28
N GLY A 103 12.60 15.64 9.77
CA GLY A 103 12.79 15.49 8.32
C GLY A 103 11.82 14.48 7.71
N GLY A 104 11.01 14.91 6.74
CA GLY A 104 10.04 14.06 6.04
C GLY A 104 8.91 13.56 6.93
N ILE A 105 7.98 12.80 6.33
CA ILE A 105 7.04 11.97 7.11
C ILE A 105 7.87 10.90 7.82
N LEU A 106 7.88 10.92 9.15
CA LEU A 106 8.48 9.87 9.96
C LEU A 106 7.47 8.73 10.07
N GLY A 107 7.77 7.59 9.45
CA GLY A 107 6.82 6.47 9.41
C GLY A 107 6.99 5.49 8.25
N ASP A 108 8.06 5.57 7.47
CA ASP A 108 8.35 4.55 6.46
C ASP A 108 8.77 3.24 7.15
N ASP A 109 8.08 2.12 6.93
CA ASP A 109 8.60 0.79 7.23
C ASP A 109 8.89 0.05 5.90
N PRO A 110 10.17 -0.27 5.58
CA PRO A 110 11.36 -0.06 6.40
C PRO A 110 11.82 1.42 6.45
N PRO A 111 12.55 1.81 7.52
CA PRO A 111 13.01 3.18 7.71
C PRO A 111 13.82 3.72 6.53
N ARG A 112 13.54 4.95 6.11
CA ARG A 112 14.30 5.71 5.10
C ARG A 112 15.09 6.83 5.81
N ASP A 113 16.35 7.08 5.42
CA ASP A 113 17.18 8.17 5.99
C ASP A 113 16.76 9.54 5.41
N ARG A 114 15.61 10.03 5.86
CA ARG A 114 14.98 11.28 5.38
C ARG A 114 15.64 12.56 5.91
N THR A 115 16.51 12.47 6.92
CA THR A 115 17.23 13.63 7.50
C THR A 115 18.65 13.77 6.95
N SER A 116 19.09 12.89 6.05
CA SER A 116 20.46 12.87 5.50
C SER A 116 20.91 14.21 4.89
N GLU A 117 20.03 14.89 4.16
CA GLU A 117 20.33 16.21 3.58
C GLU A 117 20.37 17.31 4.65
N LEU A 118 19.46 17.28 5.62
CA LEU A 118 19.41 18.24 6.74
C LEU A 118 20.64 18.09 7.66
N ARG A 119 21.14 16.87 7.84
CA ARG A 119 22.34 16.56 8.63
C ARG A 119 23.58 17.28 8.09
N LYS A 120 23.70 17.37 6.76
CA LYS A 120 24.81 18.08 6.08
C LYS A 120 24.77 19.59 6.29
N LYS A 121 23.62 20.13 6.73
CA LYS A 121 23.47 21.57 6.94
C LYS A 121 24.03 22.03 8.28
N GLY A 122 24.47 21.16 9.18
CA GLY A 122 25.13 21.58 10.43
C GLY A 122 24.17 22.07 11.52
N TYR A 123 22.93 21.56 11.54
CA TYR A 123 22.06 21.65 12.71
C TYR A 123 22.58 20.76 13.83
N GLU A 124 22.34 21.15 15.09
CA GLU A 124 22.60 20.26 16.20
C GLU A 124 21.56 19.14 16.24
N GLY A 125 22.04 17.89 16.19
CA GLY A 125 21.19 16.70 16.18
C GLY A 125 20.88 16.17 17.58
N ARG A 126 19.67 15.65 17.78
CA ARG A 126 19.28 14.79 18.91
C ARG A 126 18.52 13.55 18.40
N ARG A 127 18.70 12.40 19.06
CA ARG A 127 17.93 11.18 18.79
C ARG A 127 16.72 11.08 19.73
N LEU A 128 15.64 10.49 19.23
CA LEU A 128 14.48 10.08 20.03
C LEU A 128 14.55 8.60 20.45
N GLY A 129 15.77 8.04 20.43
CA GLY A 129 16.04 6.64 20.72
C GLY A 129 16.13 5.76 19.46
N PRO A 130 16.34 4.44 19.64
CA PRO A 130 16.72 3.53 18.56
C PRO A 130 15.53 2.96 17.77
N LYS A 131 14.29 3.16 18.23
CA LYS A 131 13.09 2.62 17.58
C LYS A 131 12.35 3.72 16.84
N GLN A 132 11.86 3.38 15.66
CA GLN A 132 11.10 4.29 14.82
C GLN A 132 9.74 4.60 15.42
N MET A 133 9.29 5.84 15.22
CA MET A 133 8.01 6.38 15.66
C MET A 133 7.28 6.96 14.44
N THR A 134 5.96 7.05 14.51
CA THR A 134 5.17 7.90 13.60
C THR A 134 5.49 9.37 13.83
N THR A 135 5.21 10.25 12.87
CA THR A 135 5.54 11.68 12.95
C THR A 135 4.89 12.33 14.17
N ASP A 136 3.61 12.06 14.39
CA ASP A 136 2.87 12.59 15.54
C ASP A 136 3.47 12.09 16.87
N THR A 137 3.84 10.82 16.95
CA THR A 137 4.50 10.25 18.13
C THR A 137 5.85 10.89 18.36
N ALA A 138 6.66 11.09 17.32
CA ALA A 138 7.97 11.72 17.44
C ALA A 138 7.87 13.15 17.99
N VAL A 139 6.89 13.93 17.50
CA VAL A 139 6.60 15.27 18.01
C VAL A 139 6.12 15.21 19.46
N ARG A 140 5.20 14.29 19.78
CA ARG A 140 4.68 14.09 21.14
C ARG A 140 5.78 13.72 22.14
N VAL A 141 6.68 12.81 21.77
CA VAL A 141 7.84 12.43 22.60
C VAL A 141 8.75 13.63 22.81
N THR A 142 9.05 14.38 21.75
CA THR A 142 9.87 15.60 21.84
C THR A 142 9.24 16.58 22.83
N ARG A 143 7.93 16.85 22.72
CA ARG A 143 7.14 17.69 23.63
C ARG A 143 7.26 17.24 25.08
N ILE A 144 7.01 15.95 25.34
CA ILE A 144 7.10 15.34 26.68
C ILE A 144 8.50 15.55 27.28
N VAL A 145 9.55 15.38 26.48
CA VAL A 145 10.92 15.54 26.98
C VAL A 145 11.26 17.00 27.27
N VAL A 146 10.98 17.91 26.34
CA VAL A 146 11.53 19.28 26.40
C VAL A 146 10.61 20.27 27.11
N GLN A 147 9.30 20.05 27.09
CA GLN A 147 8.29 20.89 27.76
C GLN A 147 7.84 20.29 29.09
N ASP A 148 7.52 18.99 29.13
CA ASP A 148 7.07 18.33 30.36
C ASP A 148 8.24 17.87 31.25
N LYS A 149 9.48 18.03 30.76
CA LYS A 149 10.75 17.73 31.46
C LYS A 149 10.86 16.27 31.91
N VAL A 150 10.27 15.36 31.15
CA VAL A 150 10.36 13.91 31.38
C VAL A 150 11.59 13.36 30.66
N PRO A 151 12.52 12.67 31.35
CA PRO A 151 13.66 12.03 30.66
C PRO A 151 13.20 11.06 29.56
N LEU A 152 13.95 11.02 28.44
CA LEU A 152 13.56 10.25 27.24
C LEU A 152 13.33 8.75 27.53
N ASP A 153 14.08 8.18 28.46
CA ASP A 153 13.99 6.78 28.92
C ASP A 153 12.83 6.53 29.90
N GLN A 154 12.23 7.59 30.45
CA GLN A 154 11.07 7.55 31.34
C GLN A 154 9.75 7.81 30.61
N VAL A 155 9.79 8.15 29.31
CA VAL A 155 8.59 8.28 28.50
C VAL A 155 7.86 6.94 28.45
N PRO A 156 6.54 6.92 28.69
CA PRO A 156 5.78 5.68 28.75
C PRO A 156 5.60 5.15 27.32
N TYR A 157 6.50 4.27 26.87
CA TYR A 157 6.43 3.70 25.52
C TYR A 157 5.58 2.42 25.45
N LEU A 158 5.04 2.19 24.26
CA LEU A 158 4.53 0.92 23.80
C LEU A 158 5.16 0.59 22.44
N ASP A 159 5.91 -0.50 22.40
CA ASP A 159 6.65 -0.91 21.21
C ASP A 159 5.85 -1.92 20.41
N TYR A 160 5.62 -1.60 19.14
CA TYR A 160 4.90 -2.45 18.20
C TYR A 160 3.51 -2.86 18.72
N PRO A 161 2.64 -1.88 19.06
CA PRO A 161 1.35 -2.18 19.65
C PRO A 161 0.51 -3.02 18.69
N GLU A 162 -0.12 -4.04 19.25
CA GLU A 162 -1.18 -4.77 18.60
C GLU A 162 -2.51 -4.03 18.83
N LEU A 163 -3.02 -3.36 17.79
CA LEU A 163 -4.33 -2.74 17.81
C LEU A 163 -5.39 -3.82 17.70
N LYS A 164 -6.13 -4.09 18.77
CA LYS A 164 -7.26 -5.03 18.75
C LYS A 164 -8.54 -4.28 18.46
N PHE A 165 -9.14 -4.53 17.31
CA PHE A 165 -10.40 -3.94 16.89
C PHE A 165 -11.60 -4.75 17.42
N ASN A 166 -11.39 -6.05 17.65
CA ASN A 166 -12.30 -6.97 18.34
C ASN A 166 -11.50 -8.21 18.85
N GLU A 167 -12.20 -9.25 19.33
CA GLU A 167 -11.58 -10.48 19.86
C GLU A 167 -10.72 -11.25 18.84
N HIS A 168 -10.87 -10.95 17.54
CA HIS A 168 -10.29 -11.71 16.44
C HIS A 168 -9.54 -10.84 15.42
N GLU A 169 -9.70 -9.53 15.48
CA GLU A 169 -9.04 -8.56 14.60
C GLU A 169 -7.94 -7.83 15.35
N SER A 170 -6.71 -8.01 14.87
CA SER A 170 -5.60 -7.20 15.33
C SER A 170 -4.60 -6.84 14.25
N THR A 171 -4.06 -5.64 14.35
CA THR A 171 -2.98 -5.15 13.50
C THR A 171 -1.81 -4.77 14.39
N GLU A 172 -0.67 -5.44 14.20
CA GLU A 172 0.58 -5.04 14.82
C GLU A 172 1.15 -3.83 14.07
N MET A 173 1.35 -2.73 14.78
CA MET A 173 1.93 -1.53 14.20
C MET A 173 3.46 -1.65 14.19
N PRO A 174 4.16 -1.31 13.10
CA PRO A 174 5.62 -1.45 13.03
C PRO A 174 6.39 -0.30 13.72
N PHE A 175 5.74 0.47 14.59
CA PHE A 175 6.32 1.66 15.25
C PHE A 175 6.21 1.60 16.77
N ARG A 176 7.03 2.40 17.43
CA ARG A 176 6.91 2.77 18.85
C ARG A 176 5.90 3.90 18.99
N TYR A 177 5.05 3.81 20.02
CA TYR A 177 4.06 4.81 20.40
C TYR A 177 4.24 5.23 21.87
N VAL A 178 3.64 6.35 22.25
CA VAL A 178 3.43 6.70 23.67
C VAL A 178 2.17 5.98 24.15
N LYS A 179 2.21 5.35 25.33
CA LYS A 179 1.04 4.73 25.96
C LYS A 179 0.27 5.74 26.81
N ASP A 180 -1.06 5.63 26.79
CA ASP A 180 -1.95 6.36 27.70
C ASP A 180 -2.05 5.69 29.08
N GLU A 181 -2.91 6.26 29.94
CA GLU A 181 -3.17 5.74 31.30
C GLU A 181 -3.79 4.35 31.29
N ASP A 182 -4.51 3.98 30.23
CA ASP A 182 -5.12 2.66 30.02
C ASP A 182 -4.15 1.64 29.40
N GLY A 183 -2.90 2.06 29.10
CA GLY A 183 -1.87 1.23 28.49
C GLY A 183 -2.05 1.01 26.98
N LYS A 184 -2.91 1.78 26.31
CA LYS A 184 -3.13 1.75 24.86
C LYS A 184 -2.22 2.76 24.14
N PRO A 185 -1.91 2.57 22.84
CA PRO A 185 -1.13 3.56 22.11
C PRO A 185 -1.94 4.83 21.87
N ILE A 186 -1.36 5.99 22.14
CA ILE A 186 -1.92 7.28 21.77
C ILE A 186 -1.76 7.44 20.25
N MET A 187 -2.89 7.50 19.53
CA MET A 187 -2.95 7.66 18.09
C MET A 187 -3.82 8.85 17.68
N PRO A 188 -3.63 9.42 16.49
CA PRO A 188 -4.53 10.44 15.96
C PRO A 188 -5.98 9.95 15.92
N LYS A 189 -6.92 10.84 16.26
CA LYS A 189 -8.35 10.55 16.14
C LYS A 189 -8.69 10.22 14.68
N GLY A 190 -9.36 9.10 14.42
CA GLY A 190 -9.65 8.63 13.06
C GLY A 190 -8.64 7.63 12.51
N MET A 191 -7.48 7.46 13.16
CA MET A 191 -6.39 6.62 12.65
C MET A 191 -6.75 5.13 12.71
N VAL A 192 -7.37 4.71 13.81
CA VAL A 192 -7.84 3.33 13.99
C VAL A 192 -8.89 2.99 12.93
N GLU A 193 -9.83 3.89 12.67
CA GLU A 193 -10.86 3.74 11.64
C GLU A 193 -10.26 3.73 10.22
N LEU A 194 -9.23 4.55 9.96
CA LEU A 194 -8.52 4.57 8.69
C LEU A 194 -7.80 3.22 8.44
N ILE A 195 -7.10 2.70 9.44
CA ILE A 195 -6.43 1.39 9.38
C ILE A 195 -7.45 0.27 9.12
N GLN A 196 -8.61 0.33 9.77
CA GLN A 196 -9.68 -0.64 9.57
C GLN A 196 -10.27 -0.55 8.15
N LYS A 197 -10.48 0.67 7.64
CA LYS A 197 -11.04 0.95 6.30
C LYS A 197 -10.09 0.56 5.16
N ASP A 198 -8.79 0.80 5.30
CA ASP A 198 -7.79 0.42 4.29
C ASP A 198 -7.62 -1.11 4.17
N THR A 199 -8.17 -1.85 5.14
CA THR A 199 -8.16 -3.32 5.16
C THR A 199 -9.42 -3.95 4.52
N ASP A 200 -10.42 -3.14 4.11
CA ASP A 200 -11.76 -3.59 3.71
C ASP A 200 -11.82 -4.27 2.32
N ASN A 201 -11.52 -5.57 2.29
CA ASN A 201 -11.82 -6.47 1.17
C ASN A 201 -13.29 -6.96 1.13
N CYS A 202 -14.20 -6.36 1.91
CA CYS A 202 -15.53 -6.92 2.18
C CYS A 202 -16.69 -6.01 1.76
N THR A 203 -16.45 -5.09 0.81
CA THR A 203 -17.44 -4.14 0.28
C THR A 203 -18.74 -4.82 -0.18
N SER A 204 -18.64 -5.98 -0.84
CA SER A 204 -19.82 -6.74 -1.27
C SER A 204 -20.61 -7.32 -0.09
N LEU A 205 -19.94 -7.78 0.98
CA LEU A 205 -20.63 -8.27 2.18
C LEU A 205 -21.39 -7.13 2.87
N LYS A 206 -20.77 -5.95 3.02
CA LYS A 206 -21.43 -4.75 3.57
C LYS A 206 -22.68 -4.40 2.76
N ALA A 207 -22.59 -4.38 1.43
CA ALA A 207 -23.72 -4.05 0.56
C ALA A 207 -24.87 -5.06 0.64
N VAL A 208 -24.57 -6.36 0.66
CA VAL A 208 -25.58 -7.43 0.79
C VAL A 208 -26.23 -7.39 2.18
N TYR A 209 -25.44 -7.11 3.23
CA TYR A 209 -25.98 -6.98 4.59
C TYR A 209 -26.92 -5.77 4.73
N GLU A 210 -26.56 -4.63 4.15
CA GLU A 210 -27.44 -3.46 4.17
C GLU A 210 -28.73 -3.71 3.38
N GLU A 211 -28.66 -4.40 2.24
CA GLU A 211 -29.86 -4.85 1.53
C GLU A 211 -30.71 -5.80 2.38
N HIS A 212 -30.08 -6.72 3.11
CA HIS A 212 -30.75 -7.60 4.05
C HIS A 212 -31.45 -6.86 5.19
N LYS A 213 -30.88 -5.77 5.69
CA LYS A 213 -31.54 -4.92 6.71
C LYS A 213 -32.72 -4.16 6.13
N GLN A 214 -32.57 -3.60 4.93
CA GLN A 214 -33.57 -2.73 4.31
C GLN A 214 -34.71 -3.49 3.64
N ASN A 215 -34.44 -4.70 3.14
CA ASN A 215 -35.35 -5.46 2.30
C ASN A 215 -35.36 -6.95 2.69
N LYS A 216 -35.97 -7.26 3.84
CA LYS A 216 -36.12 -8.63 4.34
C LYS A 216 -36.91 -9.57 3.42
N LYS A 217 -37.71 -9.02 2.50
CA LYS A 217 -38.41 -9.82 1.48
C LYS A 217 -37.46 -10.34 0.40
N LEU A 218 -36.39 -9.59 0.11
CA LEU A 218 -35.38 -9.99 -0.86
C LEU A 218 -34.31 -10.89 -0.22
N ILE A 219 -33.82 -10.50 0.95
CA ILE A 219 -32.80 -11.28 1.70
C ILE A 219 -33.32 -11.50 3.11
N GLU A 220 -33.94 -12.65 3.33
CA GLU A 220 -34.53 -13.02 4.63
C GLU A 220 -33.46 -13.32 5.68
N SER A 221 -32.39 -14.01 5.28
CA SER A 221 -31.29 -14.47 6.15
C SER A 221 -29.96 -14.42 5.42
N LEU A 222 -28.87 -14.19 6.16
CA LEU A 222 -27.51 -14.14 5.62
C LEU A 222 -26.54 -14.90 6.54
N ASP A 223 -25.83 -15.86 5.97
CA ASP A 223 -24.71 -16.57 6.61
C ASP A 223 -23.43 -16.25 5.84
N VAL A 224 -22.28 -16.24 6.52
CA VAL A 224 -20.98 -15.95 5.91
C VAL A 224 -20.06 -17.16 6.06
N MET A 225 -19.43 -17.57 4.96
CA MET A 225 -18.39 -18.60 4.98
C MET A 225 -17.03 -17.95 4.78
N VAL A 226 -16.07 -18.29 5.65
CA VAL A 226 -14.71 -17.76 5.60
C VAL A 226 -13.68 -18.88 5.65
N LEU A 227 -12.53 -18.61 5.04
CA LEU A 227 -11.36 -19.46 5.19
C LEU A 227 -10.74 -19.27 6.58
N PRO A 228 -10.02 -20.26 7.12
CA PRO A 228 -9.23 -20.06 8.32
C PRO A 228 -8.13 -19.02 8.08
N PRO A 229 -7.61 -18.41 9.17
CA PRO A 229 -6.43 -17.56 9.09
C PRO A 229 -5.23 -18.28 8.49
N LYS A 230 -4.35 -17.52 7.83
CA LYS A 230 -3.12 -18.06 7.25
C LYS A 230 -1.91 -17.57 8.04
N ARG A 231 -0.98 -18.49 8.31
CA ARG A 231 0.34 -18.13 8.84
C ARG A 231 1.20 -17.51 7.75
N MET A 232 1.82 -16.37 8.05
CA MET A 232 2.58 -15.52 7.15
C MET A 232 3.90 -15.07 7.81
N GLY A 233 4.77 -14.41 7.04
CA GLY A 233 6.04 -13.87 7.53
C GLY A 233 7.19 -14.89 7.62
N ARG A 234 8.39 -14.40 7.96
CA ARG A 234 9.59 -15.25 8.10
C ARG A 234 9.38 -16.24 9.25
N GLY A 235 9.37 -17.54 8.93
CA GLY A 235 9.14 -18.61 9.91
C GLY A 235 7.67 -18.86 10.25
N PHE A 236 6.71 -18.31 9.48
CA PHE A 236 5.27 -18.56 9.63
C PHE A 236 4.71 -18.26 11.02
N LYS A 237 5.27 -17.26 11.72
CA LYS A 237 4.89 -16.90 13.09
C LYS A 237 3.69 -15.95 13.15
N THR A 238 3.48 -15.14 12.12
CA THR A 238 2.38 -14.15 12.08
C THR A 238 1.11 -14.83 11.60
N LEU A 239 0.03 -14.73 12.37
CA LEU A 239 -1.29 -15.20 11.96
C LEU A 239 -2.03 -14.02 11.28
N ARG A 240 -2.49 -14.19 10.04
CA ARG A 240 -3.34 -13.19 9.36
C ARG A 240 -4.77 -13.71 9.27
N GLU A 241 -5.68 -13.06 9.99
CA GLU A 241 -7.12 -13.33 9.94
C GLU A 241 -7.73 -12.88 8.60
N VAL A 242 -8.91 -13.41 8.27
CA VAL A 242 -9.63 -13.06 7.03
C VAL A 242 -10.54 -11.85 7.32
N PRO A 243 -10.39 -10.71 6.61
CA PRO A 243 -11.16 -9.49 6.90
C PRO A 243 -12.68 -9.70 6.97
N CYS A 244 -13.24 -10.58 6.14
CA CYS A 244 -14.69 -10.77 6.11
C CYS A 244 -15.24 -11.62 7.26
N LYS A 245 -14.38 -12.31 8.02
CA LYS A 245 -14.78 -12.96 9.26
C LYS A 245 -15.14 -11.91 10.29
N LEU A 246 -14.25 -10.95 10.45
CA LEU A 246 -14.32 -9.89 11.45
C LEU A 246 -15.53 -8.99 11.22
N LEU A 247 -15.73 -8.58 9.96
CA LEU A 247 -16.94 -7.87 9.58
C LEU A 247 -18.20 -8.70 9.85
N ALA A 248 -18.20 -10.01 9.57
CA ALA A 248 -19.36 -10.84 9.82
C ALA A 248 -19.66 -10.96 11.33
N GLU A 249 -18.64 -10.97 12.19
CA GLU A 249 -18.79 -10.99 13.66
C GLU A 249 -19.41 -9.68 14.16
N ASP A 250 -18.90 -8.54 13.71
CA ASP A 250 -19.42 -7.20 14.03
C ASP A 250 -20.89 -7.05 13.61
N LEU A 251 -21.24 -7.56 12.43
CA LEU A 251 -22.60 -7.52 11.91
C LEU A 251 -23.55 -8.56 12.54
N GLY A 252 -23.05 -9.42 13.45
CA GLY A 252 -23.81 -10.46 14.12
C GLY A 252 -24.27 -11.59 13.20
N LEU A 253 -23.53 -11.85 12.12
CA LEU A 253 -23.87 -12.88 11.14
C LEU A 253 -23.37 -14.26 11.58
N LYS A 254 -24.08 -15.30 11.16
CA LYS A 254 -23.63 -16.68 11.40
C LYS A 254 -22.44 -17.02 10.51
N ILE A 255 -21.34 -17.43 11.13
CA ILE A 255 -20.08 -17.70 10.43
C ILE A 255 -19.80 -19.20 10.33
N HIS A 256 -19.44 -19.62 9.11
CA HIS A 256 -18.95 -20.96 8.80
C HIS A 256 -17.47 -20.87 8.45
N GLN A 257 -16.59 -21.10 9.43
CA GLN A 257 -15.14 -21.10 9.18
C GLN A 257 -14.67 -22.50 8.76
N ARG A 258 -14.17 -22.64 7.52
CA ARG A 258 -13.77 -23.94 6.95
C ARG A 258 -12.60 -23.81 5.98
N GLU A 259 -11.69 -24.76 6.01
CA GLU A 259 -10.59 -24.84 5.04
C GLU A 259 -11.02 -25.46 3.70
N THR A 260 -12.12 -26.22 3.73
CA THR A 260 -12.61 -27.01 2.61
C THR A 260 -14.12 -27.24 2.73
N PHE A 261 -14.77 -27.45 1.59
CA PHE A 261 -16.14 -27.92 1.52
C PHE A 261 -16.29 -29.41 1.88
N THR A 262 -15.22 -30.18 2.01
CA THR A 262 -15.31 -31.61 2.34
C THR A 262 -16.11 -31.85 3.62
N ARG A 263 -17.10 -32.76 3.55
CA ARG A 263 -18.01 -33.11 4.66
C ARG A 263 -18.73 -31.90 5.29
N TRP A 264 -19.01 -30.88 4.48
CA TRP A 264 -19.81 -29.74 4.90
C TRP A 264 -20.97 -29.57 3.94
N ASP A 265 -22.19 -29.54 4.45
CA ASP A 265 -23.40 -29.31 3.66
C ASP A 265 -23.91 -27.89 3.85
N LEU A 266 -24.53 -27.36 2.80
CA LEU A 266 -25.12 -26.03 2.83
C LEU A 266 -26.26 -26.01 3.88
N PRO A 267 -26.39 -24.95 4.70
CA PRO A 267 -27.49 -24.84 5.65
C PRO A 267 -28.84 -25.03 4.97
N HIS A 268 -29.76 -25.74 5.65
CA HIS A 268 -31.08 -25.98 5.13
C HIS A 268 -31.81 -24.64 4.87
N GLY A 269 -32.46 -24.52 3.72
CA GLY A 269 -33.18 -23.32 3.32
C GLY A 269 -32.34 -22.29 2.54
N THR A 270 -31.03 -22.49 2.37
CA THR A 270 -30.22 -21.57 1.56
C THR A 270 -30.68 -21.55 0.10
N ASN A 271 -31.05 -20.37 -0.40
CA ASN A 271 -31.52 -20.22 -1.78
C ASN A 271 -30.41 -19.90 -2.77
N LEU A 272 -29.34 -19.23 -2.34
CA LEU A 272 -28.30 -18.73 -3.24
C LEU A 272 -26.95 -18.70 -2.52
N VAL A 273 -25.89 -19.10 -3.22
CA VAL A 273 -24.49 -18.91 -2.79
C VAL A 273 -23.90 -17.71 -3.49
N ILE A 274 -23.22 -16.82 -2.77
CA ILE A 274 -22.54 -15.66 -3.35
C ILE A 274 -21.04 -15.78 -3.06
N ALA A 275 -20.23 -15.88 -4.11
CA ALA A 275 -18.78 -15.84 -4.02
C ALA A 275 -18.26 -14.48 -4.47
N VAL A 276 -17.34 -13.90 -3.69
CA VAL A 276 -16.62 -12.68 -4.05
C VAL A 276 -15.19 -12.88 -3.57
N SER A 277 -14.24 -12.94 -4.50
CA SER A 277 -12.81 -13.16 -4.18
C SER A 277 -12.58 -14.36 -3.23
N PHE A 278 -13.37 -15.43 -3.39
CA PHE A 278 -13.32 -16.61 -2.51
C PHE A 278 -12.34 -17.66 -3.04
N GLY A 279 -11.43 -18.12 -2.19
CA GLY A 279 -10.28 -18.93 -2.60
C GLY A 279 -10.54 -20.41 -2.84
N LEU A 280 -11.78 -20.90 -2.71
CA LEU A 280 -12.14 -22.30 -2.96
C LEU A 280 -13.12 -22.42 -4.11
N PHE A 281 -12.98 -23.52 -4.85
CA PHE A 281 -13.98 -23.92 -5.83
C PHE A 281 -15.24 -24.41 -5.10
N VAL A 282 -16.41 -23.87 -5.44
CA VAL A 282 -17.69 -24.29 -4.85
C VAL A 282 -18.16 -25.55 -5.58
N PRO A 283 -18.21 -26.72 -4.92
CA PRO A 283 -18.45 -27.97 -5.62
C PRO A 283 -19.90 -28.07 -6.12
N PRO A 284 -20.16 -28.85 -7.19
CA PRO A 284 -21.50 -29.03 -7.76
C PRO A 284 -22.58 -29.40 -6.75
N ARG A 285 -22.24 -30.22 -5.75
CA ARG A 285 -23.21 -30.64 -4.73
C ARG A 285 -23.75 -29.44 -3.93
N ILE A 286 -22.91 -28.45 -3.63
CA ILE A 286 -23.31 -27.25 -2.88
C ILE A 286 -24.17 -26.36 -3.77
N LEU A 287 -23.74 -26.15 -5.02
CA LEU A 287 -24.53 -25.36 -5.98
C LEU A 287 -25.90 -25.97 -6.24
N LYS A 288 -26.00 -27.31 -6.35
CA LYS A 288 -27.27 -28.03 -6.55
C LYS A 288 -28.18 -28.02 -5.31
N SER A 289 -27.61 -27.91 -4.11
CA SER A 289 -28.38 -27.75 -2.87
C SER A 289 -29.03 -26.37 -2.74
N ALA A 290 -28.44 -25.34 -3.35
CA ALA A 290 -29.01 -24.00 -3.37
C ALA A 290 -30.08 -23.87 -4.47
N LYS A 291 -31.27 -23.35 -4.11
CA LYS A 291 -32.42 -23.20 -5.03
C LYS A 291 -32.07 -22.53 -6.37
N TYR A 292 -31.22 -21.50 -6.34
CA TYR A 292 -30.82 -20.72 -7.51
C TYR A 292 -29.36 -20.93 -7.92
N GLY A 293 -28.65 -21.88 -7.30
CA GLY A 293 -27.22 -22.08 -7.50
C GLY A 293 -26.39 -21.01 -6.79
N GLY A 294 -25.44 -20.41 -7.51
CA GLY A 294 -24.66 -19.32 -6.96
C GLY A 294 -24.22 -18.27 -7.97
N LEU A 295 -23.75 -17.15 -7.44
CA LEU A 295 -23.24 -15.99 -8.18
C LEU A 295 -21.78 -15.75 -7.84
N ASN A 296 -21.04 -15.19 -8.79
CA ASN A 296 -19.71 -14.63 -8.58
C ASN A 296 -19.67 -13.19 -9.08
N VAL A 297 -19.01 -12.31 -8.32
CA VAL A 297 -18.65 -10.96 -8.76
C VAL A 297 -17.20 -10.99 -9.20
N HIS A 298 -16.97 -10.83 -10.50
CA HIS A 298 -15.65 -10.93 -11.12
C HIS A 298 -15.16 -9.57 -11.60
N PRO A 299 -13.98 -9.08 -11.18
CA PRO A 299 -13.51 -7.73 -11.50
C PRO A 299 -12.81 -7.66 -12.87
N SER A 300 -13.49 -8.15 -13.91
CA SER A 300 -13.16 -7.91 -15.32
C SER A 300 -14.41 -7.92 -16.20
N LEU A 301 -14.25 -7.61 -17.49
CA LEU A 301 -15.25 -7.80 -18.54
C LEU A 301 -15.17 -9.23 -19.10
N LEU A 302 -15.84 -10.19 -18.46
CA LEU A 302 -15.91 -11.57 -18.94
C LEU A 302 -16.42 -11.67 -20.39
N PRO A 303 -15.89 -12.62 -21.19
CA PRO A 303 -15.01 -13.74 -20.81
C PRO A 303 -13.51 -13.38 -20.73
N ASP A 304 -13.15 -12.11 -20.86
CA ASP A 304 -11.76 -11.69 -20.75
C ASP A 304 -11.28 -11.64 -19.28
N LEU A 305 -9.99 -11.90 -19.07
CA LEU A 305 -9.33 -11.99 -17.77
C LEU A 305 -10.00 -12.96 -16.77
N ARG A 306 -10.48 -14.12 -17.24
CA ARG A 306 -10.91 -15.23 -16.36
C ARG A 306 -9.77 -15.67 -15.44
N GLY A 307 -10.10 -16.13 -14.24
CA GLY A 307 -9.13 -16.70 -13.33
C GLY A 307 -8.87 -15.83 -12.09
N PRO A 308 -7.88 -16.21 -11.26
CA PRO A 308 -7.79 -15.70 -9.89
C PRO A 308 -7.13 -14.32 -9.74
N ALA A 309 -6.54 -13.73 -10.79
CA ALA A 309 -5.85 -12.44 -10.67
C ALA A 309 -6.20 -11.39 -11.76
N PRO A 310 -7.48 -11.17 -12.11
CA PRO A 310 -7.91 -10.23 -13.15
C PRO A 310 -7.37 -8.82 -12.98
N ILE A 311 -7.47 -8.23 -11.78
CA ILE A 311 -6.98 -6.88 -11.49
C ILE A 311 -5.48 -6.76 -11.75
N HIS A 312 -4.71 -7.77 -11.37
CA HIS A 312 -3.26 -7.78 -11.59
C HIS A 312 -2.96 -7.81 -13.08
N HIS A 313 -3.62 -8.69 -13.83
CA HIS A 313 -3.38 -8.84 -15.27
C HIS A 313 -3.88 -7.64 -16.08
N ALA A 314 -4.96 -6.98 -15.68
CA ALA A 314 -5.39 -5.72 -16.29
C ALA A 314 -4.27 -4.67 -16.23
N ILE A 315 -3.65 -4.50 -15.06
CA ILE A 315 -2.53 -3.56 -14.89
C ILE A 315 -1.29 -4.06 -15.66
N LEU A 316 -0.89 -5.32 -15.49
CA LEU A 316 0.29 -5.90 -16.14
C LEU A 316 0.25 -5.78 -17.67
N ARG A 317 -0.94 -5.93 -18.25
CA ARG A 317 -1.17 -5.82 -19.71
C ARG A 317 -1.40 -4.39 -20.15
N GLY A 318 -1.58 -3.44 -19.22
CA GLY A 318 -1.78 -2.01 -19.52
C GLY A 318 -3.10 -1.77 -20.20
N TYR A 319 -4.14 -2.44 -19.70
CA TYR A 319 -5.49 -2.18 -20.17
C TYR A 319 -5.88 -0.76 -19.82
N GLU A 320 -6.37 -0.01 -20.80
CA GLU A 320 -6.94 1.32 -20.56
C GLU A 320 -8.30 1.25 -19.88
N HIS A 321 -9.02 0.14 -20.11
CA HIS A 321 -10.34 -0.11 -19.54
C HIS A 321 -10.41 -1.55 -19.00
N THR A 322 -11.07 -1.71 -17.87
CA THR A 322 -11.46 -3.00 -17.30
C THR A 322 -12.96 -2.97 -16.96
N GLY A 323 -13.45 -3.87 -16.13
CA GLY A 323 -14.84 -3.80 -15.70
C GLY A 323 -15.16 -4.72 -14.55
N VAL A 324 -16.45 -4.91 -14.34
CA VAL A 324 -16.96 -5.89 -13.39
C VAL A 324 -18.07 -6.68 -14.06
N SER A 325 -18.11 -7.98 -13.78
CA SER A 325 -19.14 -8.90 -14.25
C SER A 325 -19.80 -9.59 -13.07
N LEU A 326 -21.13 -9.65 -13.07
CA LEU A 326 -21.91 -10.55 -12.25
C LEU A 326 -22.25 -11.77 -13.10
N GLN A 327 -21.77 -12.94 -12.69
CA GLN A 327 -22.01 -14.21 -13.38
C GLN A 327 -22.60 -15.25 -12.44
N THR A 328 -23.14 -16.34 -12.98
CA THR A 328 -23.38 -17.54 -12.19
C THR A 328 -22.05 -18.20 -11.78
N LEU A 329 -22.07 -19.04 -10.75
CA LEU A 329 -21.00 -20.01 -10.54
C LEU A 329 -21.19 -21.20 -11.48
N ASP A 330 -20.11 -21.60 -12.16
CA ASP A 330 -20.07 -22.80 -13.00
C ASP A 330 -19.68 -24.03 -12.15
N ASP A 331 -20.18 -25.20 -12.51
CA ASP A 331 -20.02 -26.42 -11.72
C ASP A 331 -18.73 -27.19 -12.04
N LYS A 332 -17.94 -26.75 -13.03
CA LYS A 332 -16.68 -27.39 -13.45
C LYS A 332 -15.49 -26.44 -13.46
N GLU A 333 -15.69 -25.18 -13.85
CA GLU A 333 -14.61 -24.24 -14.15
C GLU A 333 -14.80 -22.91 -13.42
N PHE A 334 -13.69 -22.26 -13.02
CA PHE A 334 -13.77 -20.90 -12.48
C PHE A 334 -14.11 -19.91 -13.60
N ASP A 335 -14.99 -18.96 -13.30
CA ASP A 335 -15.31 -17.81 -14.16
C ASP A 335 -15.88 -18.14 -15.54
N HIS A 336 -16.49 -19.32 -15.67
CA HIS A 336 -17.16 -19.80 -16.89
C HIS A 336 -18.69 -19.72 -16.80
N GLY A 337 -19.21 -19.07 -15.76
CA GLY A 337 -20.65 -18.92 -15.57
C GLY A 337 -21.30 -18.03 -16.62
N THR A 338 -22.63 -18.08 -16.65
CA THR A 338 -23.42 -17.17 -17.49
C THR A 338 -23.30 -15.75 -16.95
N VAL A 339 -22.89 -14.80 -17.79
CA VAL A 339 -22.82 -13.37 -17.43
C VAL A 339 -24.23 -12.81 -17.38
N LEU A 340 -24.65 -12.39 -16.18
CA LEU A 340 -26.00 -11.88 -15.89
C LEU A 340 -26.07 -10.35 -15.93
N SER A 341 -24.96 -9.69 -15.60
CA SER A 341 -24.78 -8.25 -15.69
C SER A 341 -23.30 -7.93 -15.83
N GLN A 342 -22.97 -6.82 -16.48
CA GLN A 342 -21.60 -6.39 -16.71
C GLN A 342 -21.57 -4.88 -16.89
N THR A 343 -20.46 -4.23 -16.54
CA THR A 343 -20.24 -2.82 -16.85
C THR A 343 -20.31 -2.60 -18.36
N THR A 344 -20.96 -1.52 -18.79
CA THR A 344 -21.16 -1.20 -20.21
C THR A 344 -19.84 -0.79 -20.88
N GLY A 345 -19.73 -1.03 -22.19
CA GLY A 345 -18.56 -0.64 -22.97
C GLY A 345 -18.33 0.88 -22.98
N PRO A 346 -17.06 1.35 -22.97
CA PRO A 346 -15.82 0.56 -23.07
C PRO A 346 -15.36 -0.13 -21.77
N GLY A 347 -16.05 0.09 -20.66
CA GLY A 347 -15.69 -0.40 -19.33
C GLY A 347 -15.38 0.74 -18.37
N ILE A 348 -14.73 0.42 -17.27
CA ILE A 348 -14.24 1.37 -16.28
C ILE A 348 -12.78 1.71 -16.64
N PRO A 349 -12.43 3.00 -16.82
CA PRO A 349 -11.06 3.41 -17.07
C PRO A 349 -10.13 2.92 -15.97
N VAL A 350 -8.95 2.44 -16.35
CA VAL A 350 -7.85 2.13 -15.45
C VAL A 350 -6.94 3.36 -15.40
N PRO A 351 -6.90 4.11 -14.28
CA PRO A 351 -6.06 5.29 -14.20
C PRO A 351 -4.58 4.95 -14.49
N PRO A 352 -3.87 5.78 -15.28
CA PRO A 352 -2.43 5.64 -15.43
C PRO A 352 -1.77 5.65 -14.06
N GLY A 353 -0.79 4.80 -13.84
CA GLY A 353 -0.16 4.74 -12.51
C GLY A 353 -0.84 3.81 -11.49
N SER A 354 -2.03 3.25 -11.78
CA SER A 354 -2.79 2.46 -10.80
C SER A 354 -2.03 1.26 -10.23
N THR A 355 -2.01 1.16 -8.90
CA THR A 355 -1.65 -0.02 -8.11
C THR A 355 -2.80 -1.02 -8.06
N VAL A 356 -2.52 -2.25 -7.63
CA VAL A 356 -3.56 -3.28 -7.43
C VAL A 356 -4.58 -2.81 -6.39
N GLN A 357 -4.15 -2.13 -5.33
CA GLN A 357 -5.04 -1.66 -4.27
C GLN A 357 -5.96 -0.55 -4.76
N GLU A 358 -5.44 0.44 -5.49
CA GLU A 358 -6.24 1.54 -6.05
C GLU A 358 -7.29 1.01 -7.03
N LEU A 359 -6.90 0.11 -7.94
CA LEU A 359 -7.86 -0.49 -8.87
C LEU A 359 -8.89 -1.37 -8.15
N THR A 360 -8.51 -2.05 -7.08
CA THR A 360 -9.46 -2.79 -6.23
C THR A 360 -10.46 -1.85 -5.56
N ASN A 361 -9.98 -0.75 -4.98
CA ASN A 361 -10.82 0.27 -4.33
C ASN A 361 -11.79 0.92 -5.32
N LEU A 362 -11.38 1.07 -6.59
CA LEU A 362 -12.24 1.55 -7.66
C LEU A 362 -13.34 0.55 -8.04
N LEU A 363 -12.99 -0.73 -8.22
CA LEU A 363 -13.90 -1.75 -8.74
C LEU A 363 -14.81 -2.37 -7.68
N ALA A 364 -14.37 -2.49 -6.42
CA ALA A 364 -15.13 -3.18 -5.38
C ALA A 364 -16.51 -2.54 -5.11
N PRO A 365 -16.67 -1.20 -4.99
CA PRO A 365 -17.98 -0.58 -4.85
C PRO A 365 -18.89 -0.78 -6.06
N ILE A 366 -18.31 -0.81 -7.27
CA ILE A 366 -19.06 -1.05 -8.52
C ILE A 366 -19.62 -2.48 -8.52
N GLY A 367 -18.78 -3.46 -8.18
CA GLY A 367 -19.19 -4.85 -8.08
C GLY A 367 -20.24 -5.11 -6.99
N ALA A 368 -20.08 -4.47 -5.83
CA ALA A 368 -21.05 -4.56 -4.75
C ALA A 368 -22.43 -4.01 -5.16
N ARG A 369 -22.48 -2.84 -5.84
CA ARG A 369 -23.72 -2.29 -6.38
C ARG A 369 -24.33 -3.19 -7.46
N MET A 370 -23.51 -3.71 -8.37
CA MET A 370 -23.97 -4.62 -9.42
C MET A 370 -24.59 -5.90 -8.85
N LEU A 371 -23.98 -6.46 -7.79
CA LEU A 371 -24.52 -7.62 -7.08
C LEU A 371 -25.90 -7.31 -6.49
N VAL A 372 -26.02 -6.26 -5.68
CA VAL A 372 -27.30 -5.90 -5.03
C VAL A 372 -28.38 -5.58 -6.07
N GLN A 373 -28.03 -4.85 -7.13
CA GLN A 373 -28.97 -4.55 -8.21
C GLN A 373 -29.40 -5.84 -8.93
N GLY A 374 -28.49 -6.76 -9.22
CA GLY A 374 -28.82 -8.05 -9.82
C GLY A 374 -29.72 -8.91 -8.92
N LEU A 375 -29.56 -8.83 -7.60
CA LEU A 375 -30.49 -9.48 -6.66
C LEU A 375 -31.89 -8.87 -6.77
N ARG A 376 -31.99 -7.52 -6.72
CA ARG A 376 -33.28 -6.79 -6.84
C ARG A 376 -33.99 -7.06 -8.17
N ASP A 377 -33.23 -7.10 -9.26
CA ASP A 377 -33.76 -7.37 -10.61
C ASP A 377 -34.09 -8.85 -10.84
N GLY A 378 -33.73 -9.72 -9.90
CA GLY A 378 -34.01 -11.15 -10.00
C GLY A 378 -33.22 -11.88 -11.08
N VAL A 379 -32.08 -11.34 -11.55
CA VAL A 379 -31.33 -11.93 -12.70
C VAL A 379 -30.77 -13.32 -12.41
N HIS A 380 -30.69 -13.70 -11.14
CA HIS A 380 -30.26 -15.02 -10.68
C HIS A 380 -31.35 -16.09 -10.80
N VAL A 381 -32.62 -15.68 -10.92
CA VAL A 381 -33.79 -16.56 -11.01
C VAL A 381 -33.95 -17.09 -12.44
N PRO A 382 -34.11 -18.40 -12.65
CA PRO A 382 -34.39 -18.94 -13.98
C PRO A 382 -35.73 -18.47 -14.57
N PRO A 383 -35.84 -18.32 -15.91
CA PRO A 383 -34.79 -18.50 -16.91
C PRO A 383 -33.80 -17.32 -16.92
N ARG A 384 -32.50 -17.64 -16.91
CA ARG A 384 -31.42 -16.63 -16.88
C ARG A 384 -31.12 -16.16 -18.29
N GLN A 385 -30.98 -14.85 -18.47
CA GLN A 385 -30.56 -14.25 -19.73
C GLN A 385 -29.06 -13.99 -19.71
N ASN A 386 -28.32 -14.56 -20.66
CA ASN A 386 -26.92 -14.20 -20.88
C ASN A 386 -26.87 -12.81 -21.51
N ARG A 387 -26.23 -11.85 -20.83
CA ARG A 387 -26.03 -10.49 -21.37
C ARG A 387 -24.94 -10.41 -22.44
N GLY A 388 -24.21 -11.50 -22.66
CA GLY A 388 -23.11 -11.53 -23.60
C GLY A 388 -21.94 -10.68 -23.11
N TRP A 389 -20.97 -10.50 -24.00
CA TRP A 389 -19.76 -9.74 -23.73
C TRP A 389 -19.90 -8.31 -24.26
N ALA A 390 -19.66 -7.31 -23.42
CA ALA A 390 -19.55 -5.91 -23.84
C ALA A 390 -18.21 -5.66 -24.55
N ALA A 391 -17.99 -6.33 -25.69
CA ALA A 391 -16.72 -6.38 -26.43
C ALA A 391 -16.30 -5.05 -27.07
N GLY A 392 -17.18 -4.05 -27.10
CA GLY A 392 -17.01 -2.85 -27.93
C GLY A 392 -15.94 -1.86 -27.51
N GLY A 393 -15.14 -2.13 -26.47
CA GLY A 393 -14.12 -1.18 -26.00
C GLY A 393 -12.86 -1.76 -25.35
N LEU A 394 -12.63 -3.08 -25.46
CA LEU A 394 -11.31 -3.62 -25.17
C LEU A 394 -10.47 -3.53 -26.44
N ASP A 395 -9.59 -2.53 -26.46
CA ASP A 395 -8.64 -2.34 -27.54
C ASP A 395 -7.72 -3.57 -27.59
N LYS A 396 -7.71 -4.29 -28.73
CA LYS A 396 -6.90 -5.50 -29.02
C LYS A 396 -7.48 -6.89 -28.64
N GLY A 397 -8.71 -7.18 -29.07
CA GLY A 397 -9.10 -8.38 -29.83
C GLY A 397 -8.82 -9.84 -29.35
N GLN A 398 -8.09 -10.10 -28.26
CA GLN A 398 -7.81 -11.48 -27.80
C GLN A 398 -8.17 -11.66 -26.33
N LEU A 399 -9.13 -12.55 -26.09
CA LEU A 399 -9.48 -13.01 -24.75
C LEU A 399 -8.26 -13.62 -24.07
N THR A 400 -8.02 -13.20 -22.84
CA THR A 400 -6.86 -13.66 -22.08
C THR A 400 -7.26 -14.25 -20.73
N HIS A 401 -6.56 -15.29 -20.29
CA HIS A 401 -6.65 -15.80 -18.92
C HIS A 401 -5.73 -15.02 -17.97
N ALA A 402 -6.18 -14.84 -16.72
CA ALA A 402 -5.51 -14.12 -15.65
C ALA A 402 -5.08 -15.08 -14.52
N PRO A 403 -4.03 -15.91 -14.74
CA PRO A 403 -3.56 -16.86 -13.75
C PRO A 403 -3.01 -16.17 -12.49
N LYS A 404 -2.91 -16.93 -11.39
CA LYS A 404 -2.37 -16.42 -10.14
C LYS A 404 -0.93 -15.94 -10.34
N VAL A 405 -0.68 -14.73 -9.90
CA VAL A 405 0.63 -14.10 -9.97
C VAL A 405 1.58 -14.69 -8.93
N THR A 406 2.83 -14.90 -9.34
CA THR A 406 3.90 -15.56 -8.59
C THR A 406 5.17 -14.71 -8.56
N LYS A 407 6.14 -15.10 -7.73
CA LYS A 407 7.46 -14.44 -7.74
C LYS A 407 8.23 -14.64 -9.04
N ALA A 408 7.94 -15.71 -9.79
CA ALA A 408 8.59 -15.98 -11.07
C ALA A 408 8.18 -14.95 -12.13
N ASP A 409 6.96 -14.42 -12.05
CA ASP A 409 6.45 -13.38 -12.96
C ASP A 409 7.19 -12.04 -12.81
N GLY A 410 7.99 -11.89 -11.75
CA GLY A 410 8.87 -10.74 -11.53
C GLY A 410 10.28 -10.92 -12.09
N HIS A 411 10.63 -12.04 -12.73
CA HIS A 411 11.94 -12.20 -13.37
C HIS A 411 11.98 -11.32 -14.63
N VAL A 412 12.80 -10.28 -14.63
CA VAL A 412 12.86 -9.32 -15.74
C VAL A 412 13.36 -10.01 -17.01
N ASP A 413 12.51 -10.05 -18.04
CA ASP A 413 12.92 -10.38 -19.40
C ASP A 413 13.43 -9.12 -20.10
N TRP A 414 14.71 -8.85 -19.93
CA TRP A 414 15.36 -7.67 -20.52
C TRP A 414 15.35 -7.63 -22.05
N THR A 415 15.09 -8.76 -22.71
CA THR A 415 15.06 -8.82 -24.19
C THR A 415 13.69 -8.54 -24.77
N ALA A 416 12.63 -8.78 -23.99
CA ALA A 416 11.26 -8.65 -24.45
C ALA A 416 10.53 -7.48 -23.80
N TRP A 417 10.80 -7.20 -22.52
CA TRP A 417 10.00 -6.25 -21.76
C TRP A 417 10.43 -4.80 -21.96
N THR A 418 9.45 -3.95 -22.24
CA THR A 418 9.64 -2.50 -22.30
C THR A 418 9.82 -1.89 -20.91
N ALA A 419 10.30 -0.64 -20.84
CA ALA A 419 10.38 0.10 -19.58
C ALA A 419 9.03 0.13 -18.82
N ASP A 420 7.94 0.44 -19.53
CA ASP A 420 6.59 0.43 -18.97
C ASP A 420 6.15 -0.95 -18.46
N GLU A 421 6.51 -2.03 -19.15
CA GLU A 421 6.18 -3.40 -18.73
C GLU A 421 6.91 -3.82 -17.45
N ILE A 422 8.15 -3.36 -17.27
CA ILE A 422 8.93 -3.58 -16.06
C ILE A 422 8.34 -2.78 -14.90
N VAL A 423 8.05 -1.49 -15.11
CA VAL A 423 7.49 -0.61 -14.07
C VAL A 423 6.09 -1.07 -13.64
N ARG A 424 5.23 -1.50 -14.57
CA ARG A 424 3.94 -2.11 -14.23
C ARG A 424 4.09 -3.34 -13.35
N ARG A 425 5.09 -4.19 -13.62
CA ARG A 425 5.38 -5.37 -12.78
C ARG A 425 5.90 -4.99 -11.40
N VAL A 426 6.77 -3.99 -11.30
CA VAL A 426 7.20 -3.47 -9.98
C VAL A 426 5.98 -3.03 -9.18
N ARG A 427 5.05 -2.28 -9.80
CA ARG A 427 3.85 -1.80 -9.14
C ARG A 427 2.89 -2.92 -8.72
N VAL A 428 2.72 -3.95 -9.54
CA VAL A 428 1.79 -5.06 -9.28
C VAL A 428 2.38 -6.08 -8.30
N LEU A 429 3.69 -6.34 -8.37
CA LEU A 429 4.37 -7.38 -7.59
C LEU A 429 5.07 -6.84 -6.34
N GLY A 430 5.18 -5.51 -6.22
CA GLY A 430 6.01 -4.81 -5.24
C GLY A 430 7.52 -4.89 -5.51
N SER A 431 7.95 -5.79 -6.40
CA SER A 431 9.34 -5.88 -6.85
C SER A 431 9.47 -6.75 -8.10
N VAL A 432 10.53 -6.50 -8.87
CA VAL A 432 11.02 -7.41 -9.91
C VAL A 432 12.46 -7.78 -9.59
N TRP A 433 13.01 -8.77 -10.28
CA TRP A 433 14.36 -9.25 -10.02
C TRP A 433 15.05 -9.73 -11.29
N THR A 434 16.37 -9.74 -11.26
CA THR A 434 17.22 -10.30 -12.31
C THR A 434 18.45 -10.95 -11.68
N HIS A 435 19.18 -11.76 -12.44
CA HIS A 435 20.52 -12.17 -12.05
C HIS A 435 21.54 -11.30 -12.77
N ALA A 436 22.64 -11.00 -12.08
CA ALA A 436 23.77 -10.26 -12.64
C ALA A 436 25.07 -10.94 -12.20
N VAL A 437 26.10 -10.86 -13.03
CA VAL A 437 27.44 -11.38 -12.71
C VAL A 437 28.29 -10.22 -12.18
N ASN A 438 28.81 -10.35 -10.98
CA ASN A 438 29.65 -9.30 -10.38
C ASN A 438 31.09 -9.36 -10.92
N LYS A 439 31.93 -8.36 -10.60
CA LYS A 439 33.35 -8.30 -10.98
C LYS A 439 34.19 -9.52 -10.53
N LYS A 440 33.68 -10.37 -9.64
CA LYS A 440 34.33 -11.62 -9.19
C LYS A 440 33.87 -12.85 -9.98
N GLY A 441 33.01 -12.69 -10.98
CA GLY A 441 32.41 -13.79 -11.73
C GLY A 441 31.29 -14.52 -10.99
N GLU A 442 30.80 -13.98 -9.87
CA GLU A 442 29.72 -14.61 -9.11
C GLU A 442 28.36 -14.12 -9.60
N MET A 443 27.46 -15.06 -9.91
CA MET A 443 26.07 -14.75 -10.20
C MET A 443 25.33 -14.44 -8.89
N LYS A 444 24.64 -13.29 -8.85
CA LYS A 444 23.82 -12.85 -7.72
C LYS A 444 22.46 -12.40 -8.20
N ARG A 445 21.43 -12.62 -7.39
CA ARG A 445 20.11 -12.04 -7.64
C ARG A 445 20.08 -10.58 -7.16
N LEU A 446 19.61 -9.70 -8.03
CA LEU A 446 19.32 -8.30 -7.75
C LEU A 446 17.80 -8.09 -7.77
N ILE A 447 17.26 -7.41 -6.77
CA ILE A 447 15.82 -7.12 -6.64
C ILE A 447 15.62 -5.61 -6.74
N PHE A 448 14.71 -5.19 -7.61
CA PHE A 448 14.29 -3.81 -7.85
C PHE A 448 12.91 -3.59 -7.24
N GLN A 449 12.77 -2.68 -6.26
CA GLN A 449 11.52 -2.45 -5.53
C GLN A 449 10.90 -1.07 -5.81
N ASP A 450 11.68 -0.14 -6.33
CA ASP A 450 11.28 1.23 -6.64
C ASP A 450 11.86 1.61 -8.01
N ALA A 451 11.02 1.50 -9.04
CA ALA A 451 11.39 1.78 -10.42
C ALA A 451 10.31 2.61 -11.11
N GLU A 452 10.75 3.63 -11.85
CA GLU A 452 9.91 4.52 -12.65
C GLU A 452 10.43 4.61 -14.08
N VAL A 453 9.56 4.97 -15.03
CA VAL A 453 9.99 5.22 -16.40
C VAL A 453 10.66 6.59 -16.42
N ALA A 454 11.88 6.66 -16.92
CA ALA A 454 12.56 7.92 -17.20
C ALA A 454 12.46 8.22 -18.69
N SER A 455 12.24 9.49 -19.04
CA SER A 455 12.37 9.94 -20.42
C SER A 455 13.82 9.76 -20.87
N SER A 456 14.01 9.46 -22.16
CA SER A 456 15.32 9.25 -22.77
C SER A 456 16.24 10.44 -22.51
N TYR A 457 17.07 10.34 -21.47
CA TYR A 457 18.27 11.15 -21.39
C TYR A 457 19.22 10.64 -22.47
N ASP A 458 19.85 11.54 -23.21
CA ASP A 458 20.88 11.21 -24.20
C ASP A 458 22.17 10.81 -23.46
N SER A 459 22.11 9.74 -22.66
CA SER A 459 23.21 9.22 -21.84
C SER A 459 24.10 8.25 -22.62
N ARG A 460 23.91 8.13 -23.95
CA ARG A 460 24.76 7.28 -24.81
C ARG A 460 26.24 7.70 -24.78
N ALA A 461 26.56 8.90 -24.29
CA ALA A 461 27.92 9.40 -24.19
C ALA A 461 28.68 8.97 -22.91
N ASP A 462 28.00 8.65 -21.79
CA ASP A 462 28.64 8.46 -20.47
C ASP A 462 28.16 7.21 -19.68
N GLY A 463 27.33 6.34 -20.28
CA GLY A 463 26.79 5.14 -19.62
C GLY A 463 27.82 4.01 -19.44
N ALA A 464 27.88 3.43 -18.25
CA ALA A 464 28.63 2.20 -17.96
C ALA A 464 27.84 0.96 -18.43
N ARG A 465 28.52 -0.17 -18.67
CA ARG A 465 27.85 -1.42 -19.12
C ARG A 465 27.69 -2.39 -17.95
N VAL A 466 26.55 -3.07 -17.88
CA VAL A 466 26.28 -4.16 -16.92
C VAL A 466 25.73 -5.35 -17.68
N GLN A 467 26.16 -6.55 -17.27
CA GLN A 467 25.67 -7.82 -17.80
C GLN A 467 24.63 -8.43 -16.86
N PHE A 468 23.38 -8.46 -17.33
CA PHE A 468 22.29 -9.20 -16.71
C PHE A 468 22.12 -10.56 -17.37
N VAL A 469 21.57 -11.53 -16.65
CA VAL A 469 21.26 -12.85 -17.19
C VAL A 469 19.87 -12.82 -17.82
N LYS A 470 19.72 -13.44 -18.99
CA LYS A 470 18.42 -13.56 -19.67
C LYS A 470 17.44 -14.39 -18.84
N SER A 471 16.16 -14.06 -18.92
CA SER A 471 15.12 -14.74 -18.15
C SER A 471 14.80 -16.14 -18.66
N SER A 472 15.02 -16.40 -19.95
CA SER A 472 14.48 -17.56 -20.68
C SER A 472 15.51 -18.60 -21.15
N GLU A 473 16.83 -18.37 -21.06
CA GLU A 473 17.88 -19.29 -21.58
C GLU A 473 19.27 -18.99 -20.96
N GLN A 474 20.25 -19.91 -21.14
CA GLN A 474 21.66 -19.60 -20.87
C GLN A 474 22.12 -18.46 -21.78
N GLY A 475 22.42 -17.29 -21.19
CA GLY A 475 22.96 -16.16 -21.94
C GLY A 475 22.90 -14.85 -21.17
N GLU A 476 23.70 -13.89 -21.63
CA GLU A 476 23.83 -12.57 -21.02
C GLU A 476 23.13 -11.51 -21.89
N PHE A 477 22.53 -10.53 -21.23
CA PHE A 477 22.01 -9.30 -21.79
C PHE A 477 22.86 -8.16 -21.24
N GLU A 478 23.59 -7.50 -22.13
CA GLU A 478 24.38 -6.34 -21.76
C GLU A 478 23.58 -5.07 -22.00
N THR A 479 23.50 -4.21 -20.99
CA THR A 479 22.79 -2.94 -21.07
C THR A 479 23.59 -1.79 -20.50
N LEU A 480 23.21 -0.58 -20.92
CA LEU A 480 23.77 0.67 -20.40
C LEU A 480 23.08 1.03 -19.09
N VAL A 481 23.92 1.40 -18.13
CA VAL A 481 23.51 1.95 -16.84
C VAL A 481 24.20 3.29 -16.64
N ALA A 482 23.46 4.30 -16.18
CA ALA A 482 24.04 5.60 -15.85
C ALA A 482 23.62 6.00 -14.43
N GLY A 483 24.58 6.50 -13.67
CA GLY A 483 24.32 7.00 -12.32
C GLY A 483 23.83 8.42 -12.34
N GLU A 484 22.90 8.72 -11.43
CA GLU A 484 22.42 10.07 -11.17
C GLU A 484 23.06 10.63 -9.88
N SER A 485 23.06 11.96 -9.76
CA SER A 485 23.67 12.68 -8.64
C SER A 485 23.01 12.38 -7.28
N ASP A 486 21.78 11.88 -7.28
CA ASP A 486 21.01 11.52 -6.09
C ASP A 486 21.16 10.03 -5.68
N GLY A 487 22.05 9.28 -6.35
CA GLY A 487 22.31 7.86 -6.07
C GLY A 487 21.42 6.88 -6.84
N CYS A 488 20.44 7.37 -7.61
CA CYS A 488 19.64 6.56 -8.52
C CYS A 488 20.45 6.10 -9.73
N CYS A 489 19.93 5.07 -10.42
CA CYS A 489 20.49 4.54 -11.65
C CYS A 489 19.44 4.49 -12.74
N THR A 490 19.76 4.92 -13.95
CA THR A 490 18.97 4.58 -15.14
C THR A 490 19.50 3.29 -15.77
N ILE A 491 18.59 2.44 -16.26
CA ILE A 491 18.90 1.18 -16.92
C ILE A 491 18.15 1.15 -18.25
N HIS A 492 18.87 0.93 -19.35
CA HIS A 492 18.26 0.83 -20.68
C HIS A 492 17.52 -0.49 -20.87
N THR A 493 16.34 -0.42 -21.51
CA THR A 493 15.46 -1.56 -21.79
C THR A 493 15.41 -1.87 -23.29
N SER A 494 14.75 -2.96 -23.68
CA SER A 494 14.71 -3.46 -25.06
C SER A 494 14.09 -2.48 -26.07
N ASP A 495 13.24 -1.58 -25.61
CA ASP A 495 12.53 -0.57 -26.39
C ASP A 495 13.28 0.77 -26.50
N ASN A 496 14.55 0.82 -26.10
CA ASN A 496 15.39 2.04 -26.03
C ASN A 496 14.91 3.12 -25.05
N ASN A 497 13.92 2.81 -24.20
CA ASN A 497 13.59 3.63 -23.04
C ASN A 497 14.48 3.27 -21.84
N THR A 498 14.32 3.99 -20.74
CA THR A 498 15.04 3.74 -19.51
C THR A 498 14.08 3.58 -18.34
N ILE A 499 14.43 2.65 -17.45
CA ILE A 499 13.87 2.63 -16.11
C ILE A 499 14.86 3.30 -15.17
N ARG A 500 14.36 4.15 -14.29
CA ARG A 500 15.12 4.74 -13.20
C ARG A 500 14.83 3.95 -11.94
N VAL A 501 15.89 3.45 -11.30
CA VAL A 501 15.83 2.60 -10.11
C VAL A 501 16.54 3.30 -8.97
N ARG A 502 15.84 3.49 -7.86
CA ARG A 502 16.40 4.16 -6.67
C ARG A 502 17.24 3.23 -5.82
N LYS A 503 16.72 2.02 -5.54
CA LYS A 503 17.33 1.07 -4.62
C LYS A 503 17.37 -0.34 -5.19
N ILE A 504 18.43 -1.06 -4.84
CA ILE A 504 18.64 -2.45 -5.23
C ILE A 504 18.96 -3.27 -3.97
N LYS A 505 18.28 -4.40 -3.85
CA LYS A 505 18.64 -5.43 -2.87
C LYS A 505 19.37 -6.58 -3.54
N GLU A 506 20.67 -6.67 -3.28
CA GLU A 506 21.49 -7.82 -3.65
C GLU A 506 21.23 -8.99 -2.69
N GLU A 507 21.21 -10.21 -3.23
CA GLU A 507 21.10 -11.42 -2.44
C GLU A 507 22.11 -11.47 -1.28
N GLY A 508 21.60 -11.75 -0.08
CA GLY A 508 22.40 -11.83 1.14
C GLY A 508 22.83 -10.49 1.73
N LYS A 509 22.44 -9.36 1.13
CA LYS A 509 22.78 -8.01 1.59
C LYS A 509 21.54 -7.17 1.93
N PRO A 510 21.69 -6.13 2.78
CA PRO A 510 20.65 -5.12 2.93
C PRO A 510 20.45 -4.34 1.63
N GLU A 511 19.27 -3.74 1.50
CA GLU A 511 18.96 -2.81 0.43
C GLU A 511 19.87 -1.58 0.48
N ARG A 512 20.35 -1.11 -0.68
CA ARG A 512 21.23 0.07 -0.82
C ARG A 512 20.87 0.83 -2.10
N ASP A 513 21.42 2.04 -2.23
CA ASP A 513 21.26 2.85 -3.45
C ASP A 513 21.71 2.08 -4.69
N ALA A 514 20.95 2.23 -5.78
CA ALA A 514 21.11 1.42 -6.97
C ALA A 514 22.53 1.49 -7.54
N MET A 515 23.10 2.70 -7.64
CA MET A 515 24.47 2.87 -8.15
C MET A 515 25.54 2.29 -7.23
N VAL A 516 25.33 2.30 -5.91
CA VAL A 516 26.27 1.68 -4.97
C VAL A 516 26.34 0.17 -5.19
N VAL A 517 25.21 -0.46 -5.50
CA VAL A 517 25.17 -1.89 -5.81
C VAL A 517 25.77 -2.16 -7.19
N LEU A 518 25.32 -1.44 -8.24
CA LEU A 518 25.71 -1.70 -9.62
C LEU A 518 27.19 -1.43 -9.92
N LYS A 519 27.89 -0.59 -9.14
CA LYS A 519 29.37 -0.46 -9.22
C LYS A 519 30.11 -1.80 -9.14
N GLY A 520 29.56 -2.78 -8.42
CA GLY A 520 30.11 -4.13 -8.32
C GLY A 520 29.87 -5.03 -9.55
N TYR A 521 29.05 -4.56 -10.50
CA TYR A 521 28.60 -5.30 -11.68
C TYR A 521 28.94 -4.59 -12.99
N ILE A 522 29.42 -3.34 -12.93
CA ILE A 522 29.87 -2.61 -14.12
C ILE A 522 31.07 -3.33 -14.74
N THR A 523 30.94 -3.67 -16.01
CA THR A 523 32.04 -4.13 -16.86
C THR A 523 32.73 -2.89 -17.43
N GLU A 524 34.04 -2.73 -17.17
CA GLU A 524 34.82 -1.66 -17.79
C GLU A 524 34.93 -1.96 -19.29
N GLY A 525 34.48 -1.01 -20.12
CA GLY A 525 34.66 -1.11 -21.56
C GLY A 525 36.15 -1.23 -21.87
N GLN A 526 36.51 -2.25 -22.66
CA GLN A 526 37.81 -2.29 -23.34
C GLN A 526 37.88 -1.23 -24.42
#